data_AF-A0AA43S0M2-F1
#
_entry.id   AF-A0AA43S0M2-F1
#
_cell.length_a   1.000
_cell.length_b   1.000
_cell.length_c   1.000
_cell.angle_alpha   90.00
_cell.angle_beta   90.00
_cell.angle_gamma   90.00
#
_symmetry.space_group_name_H-M   'P 1'
#
loop_
_entity.id
_entity.type
_entity.pdbx_description
1 polymer ?
#
loop_
_entity_poly.entity_id
_entity_poly.type
_entity_poly.pdbx_seq_one_letter_code
_entity_poly.pdbx_strand_id
1 'polypeptide(L)'
;MNKVIVRSIPGNNRSFYANEELHTILINAQKETDQNKRSDLYKQAQEIIKADAPWIPLVHTTPLLAAKANLKGYVPVPDPTGTEYYSEVYFE
;
A
#
# COMPACT_ATOMS: atom_id res chain seq x y z
N MET A 1 -26.17 19.70 15.34
CA MET A 1 -26.01 18.43 14.58
C MET A 1 -25.28 18.74 13.28
N ASN A 2 -23.96 18.81 13.31
CA ASN A 2 -23.17 19.00 12.09
C ASN A 2 -22.86 17.63 11.51
N LYS A 3 -23.71 17.20 10.58
CA LYS A 3 -23.46 16.05 9.73
C LYS A 3 -22.30 16.44 8.81
N VAL A 4 -21.07 16.13 9.23
CA VAL A 4 -19.92 16.17 8.32
C VAL A 4 -20.20 15.07 7.29
N ILE A 5 -20.67 15.51 6.12
CA ILE A 5 -20.81 14.64 4.96
C ILE A 5 -19.38 14.28 4.57
N VAL A 6 -18.91 13.12 5.01
CA VAL A 6 -17.75 12.46 4.39
C VAL A 6 -18.23 12.11 2.99
N ARG A 7 -17.90 12.98 2.02
CA ARG A 7 -18.14 12.72 0.60
C ARG A 7 -17.49 11.38 0.29
N SER A 8 -18.30 10.36 0.04
CA SER A 8 -17.81 9.09 -0.50
C SER A 8 -17.29 9.37 -1.90
N ILE A 9 -16.00 9.67 -2.00
CA ILE A 9 -15.29 9.48 -3.26
C ILE A 9 -15.45 7.98 -3.56
N PRO A 10 -15.83 7.56 -4.79
CA PRO A 10 -15.70 6.16 -5.17
C PRO A 10 -14.20 5.85 -5.24
N GLY A 11 -13.61 5.62 -4.09
CA GLY A 11 -12.20 5.33 -3.89
C GLY A 11 -11.97 3.83 -3.74
N ASN A 12 -10.73 3.43 -3.49
CA ASN A 12 -10.35 2.02 -3.38
C ASN A 12 -10.82 1.34 -2.07
N ASN A 13 -11.71 1.98 -1.29
CA ASN A 13 -12.29 1.40 -0.07
C ASN A 13 -13.56 0.60 -0.41
N ARG A 14 -13.40 -0.69 -0.67
CA ARG A 14 -14.52 -1.61 -0.98
C ARG A 14 -15.28 -2.11 0.25
N SER A 15 -14.73 -1.94 1.44
CA SER A 15 -15.36 -2.36 2.71
C SER A 15 -16.36 -1.33 3.25
N PHE A 16 -16.37 -0.11 2.69
CA PHE A 16 -17.10 1.05 3.23
C PHE A 16 -16.74 1.40 4.69
N TYR A 17 -15.62 0.86 5.18
CA TYR A 17 -15.17 1.06 6.55
C TYR A 17 -14.77 2.51 6.81
N ALA A 18 -15.19 3.04 7.96
CA ALA A 18 -14.90 4.38 8.43
C ALA A 18 -14.70 4.37 9.95
N ASN A 19 -13.60 4.95 10.40
CA ASN A 19 -13.24 5.09 11.82
C ASN A 19 -12.50 6.43 12.00
N GLU A 20 -13.02 7.31 12.85
CA GLU A 20 -12.52 8.68 13.06
C GLU A 20 -11.13 8.72 13.72
N GLU A 21 -10.85 7.78 14.62
CA GLU A 21 -9.54 7.64 15.27
C GLU A 21 -8.49 7.22 14.25
N LEU A 22 -8.80 6.18 13.46
CA LEU A 22 -7.95 5.74 12.36
C LEU A 22 -7.71 6.88 11.36
N HIS A 23 -8.75 7.61 10.99
CA HIS A 23 -8.63 8.75 10.08
C HIS A 23 -7.65 9.80 10.62
N THR A 24 -7.77 10.16 11.90
CA THR A 24 -6.89 11.12 12.57
C THR A 24 -5.44 10.66 12.56
N ILE A 25 -5.18 9.39 12.89
CA ILE A 25 -3.83 8.80 12.86
C ILE A 25 -3.23 8.86 11.46
N LEU A 26 -4.00 8.47 10.43
CA LEU A 26 -3.53 8.46 9.04
C LEU A 26 -3.21 9.88 8.52
N ILE A 27 -4.01 10.88 8.89
CA ILE A 27 -3.75 12.29 8.54
C ILE A 27 -2.50 12.82 9.23
N ASN A 28 -2.25 12.45 10.49
CA ASN A 28 -1.03 12.81 11.19
C ASN A 28 0.19 12.13 10.57
N ALA A 29 0.10 10.84 10.26
CA ALA A 29 1.17 10.08 9.60
C ALA A 29 1.53 10.68 8.23
N GLN A 30 0.53 11.15 7.47
CA GLN A 30 0.73 11.81 6.18
C GLN A 30 1.53 13.11 6.31
N LYS A 31 1.37 13.86 7.41
CA LYS A 31 2.03 15.14 7.65
C LYS A 31 3.40 15.00 8.33
N GLU A 32 3.66 13.88 8.99
CA GLU A 32 4.89 13.64 9.73
C GLU A 32 6.07 13.44 8.78
N THR A 33 7.16 14.19 9.00
CA THR A 33 8.36 14.16 8.16
C THR A 33 9.40 13.17 8.68
N ASP A 34 9.45 12.96 10.00
CA ASP A 34 10.33 11.98 10.64
C ASP A 34 9.88 10.55 10.32
N GLN A 35 10.78 9.75 9.75
CA GLN A 35 10.48 8.40 9.30
C GLN A 35 10.08 7.47 10.46
N ASN A 36 10.72 7.60 11.63
CA ASN A 36 10.46 6.71 12.76
C ASN A 36 9.11 7.02 13.39
N LYS A 37 8.81 8.30 13.61
CA LYS A 37 7.50 8.75 14.11
C LYS A 37 6.37 8.37 13.15
N ARG A 38 6.58 8.55 11.85
CA ARG A 38 5.62 8.13 10.83
C ARG A 38 5.38 6.62 10.85
N SER A 39 6.43 5.82 11.04
CA SER A 39 6.32 4.37 11.18
C SER A 39 5.47 3.98 12.40
N ASP A 40 5.68 4.64 13.54
CA ASP A 40 4.93 4.33 14.77
C ASP A 40 3.44 4.68 14.63
N LEU A 41 3.10 5.79 13.98
CA LEU A 41 1.71 6.13 13.65
C LEU A 41 1.07 5.07 12.74
N TYR A 42 1.80 4.55 11.74
CA TYR A 42 1.28 3.48 10.88
C TYR A 42 1.11 2.14 11.62
N LYS A 43 1.94 1.83 12.62
CA LYS A 43 1.73 0.63 13.46
C LYS A 43 0.44 0.74 14.26
N GLN A 44 0.18 1.89 14.88
CA GLN A 44 -1.08 2.16 15.59
C GLN A 44 -2.29 2.02 14.66
N ALA A 45 -2.20 2.57 13.44
CA ALA A 45 -3.25 2.39 12.44
C ALA A 45 -3.50 0.91 12.10
N GLN A 46 -2.44 0.10 11.98
CA GLN A 46 -2.57 -1.34 11.71
C GLN A 46 -3.21 -2.11 12.87
N GLU A 47 -2.97 -1.73 14.13
CA GLU A 47 -3.63 -2.34 15.29
C GLU A 47 -5.15 -2.13 15.24
N ILE A 48 -5.60 -0.92 14.94
CA ILE A 48 -7.03 -0.60 14.78
C ILE A 48 -7.62 -1.41 13.61
N ILE A 49 -6.98 -1.40 12.45
CA ILE A 49 -7.45 -2.15 11.27
C ILE A 49 -7.51 -3.65 11.57
N LYS A 50 -6.55 -4.18 12.33
CA LYS A 50 -6.53 -5.59 12.73
C LYS A 50 -7.68 -5.93 13.68
N ALA A 51 -7.99 -5.06 14.63
CA ALA A 51 -9.08 -5.25 15.58
C ALA A 51 -10.45 -5.17 14.89
N ASP A 52 -10.65 -4.19 14.02
CA ASP A 52 -11.93 -3.94 13.36
C ASP A 52 -12.17 -4.83 12.14
N ALA A 53 -11.10 -5.44 11.61
CA ALA A 53 -11.12 -6.43 10.52
C ALA A 53 -12.02 -6.06 9.31
N PRO A 54 -11.89 -4.85 8.72
CA PRO A 54 -12.73 -4.42 7.59
C PRO A 54 -12.50 -5.24 6.32
N TRP A 55 -11.35 -5.90 6.24
CA TRP A 55 -11.03 -6.96 5.29
C TRP A 55 -10.13 -7.99 5.98
N ILE A 56 -9.96 -9.15 5.35
CA ILE A 56 -9.08 -10.22 5.83
C ILE A 56 -7.86 -10.29 4.89
N PRO A 57 -6.69 -9.77 5.29
CA PRO A 57 -5.46 -9.98 4.53
C PRO A 57 -5.13 -11.47 4.48
N LEU A 58 -4.92 -12.01 3.28
CA LEU A 58 -4.64 -13.44 3.10
C LEU A 58 -3.14 -13.70 3.00
N VAL A 59 -2.48 -13.13 1.99
CA VAL A 59 -1.08 -13.41 1.66
C VAL A 59 -0.41 -12.21 0.98
N HIS A 60 0.92 -12.17 1.06
CA HIS A 60 1.78 -11.38 0.18
C HIS A 60 2.47 -12.35 -0.79
N THR A 61 2.31 -12.16 -2.10
CA THR A 61 2.85 -13.09 -3.10
C THR A 61 4.24 -12.68 -3.57
N THR A 62 5.14 -13.64 -3.70
CA THR A 62 6.41 -13.44 -4.43
C THR A 62 6.13 -13.58 -5.93
N PRO A 63 6.46 -12.57 -6.76
CA PRO A 63 6.28 -12.67 -8.21
C PRO A 63 7.08 -13.83 -8.80
N LEU A 64 6.47 -14.58 -9.72
CA LEU A 64 7.12 -15.66 -10.43
C LEU A 64 7.61 -15.12 -11.77
N LEU A 65 8.93 -15.08 -11.94
CA LEU A 65 9.58 -14.52 -13.14
C LEU A 65 10.19 -15.64 -13.98
N ALA A 66 10.00 -15.56 -15.29
CA ALA A 66 10.59 -16.48 -16.26
C ALA A 66 11.09 -15.69 -17.47
N ALA A 67 12.27 -16.06 -17.97
CA ALA A 67 12.93 -15.41 -19.10
C ALA A 67 13.53 -16.45 -20.05
N LYS A 68 13.67 -16.09 -21.34
CA LYS A 68 14.45 -16.92 -22.28
C LYS A 68 15.93 -16.90 -21.91
N ALA A 69 16.66 -17.98 -22.20
CA ALA A 69 18.08 -18.10 -21.87
C ALA A 69 18.97 -17.02 -22.53
N ASN A 70 18.56 -16.49 -23.68
CA ASN A 70 19.25 -15.42 -24.40
C ASN A 70 18.75 -14.01 -24.04
N LEU A 71 17.85 -13.86 -23.06
CA LEU A 71 17.44 -12.56 -22.54
C LEU A 71 18.54 -12.01 -21.61
N LYS A 72 18.98 -10.77 -21.87
CA LYS A 72 19.99 -10.05 -21.08
C LYS A 72 19.47 -8.66 -20.71
N GLY A 73 20.12 -8.03 -19.72
CA GLY A 73 19.80 -6.67 -19.27
C GLY A 73 18.53 -6.54 -18.41
N TYR A 74 17.81 -7.64 -18.15
CA TYR A 74 16.68 -7.63 -17.22
C TYR A 74 17.15 -7.69 -15.77
N VAL A 75 16.76 -6.69 -14.99
CA VAL A 75 16.97 -6.63 -13.54
C VAL A 75 15.60 -6.59 -12.88
N PRO A 76 15.18 -7.66 -12.17
CA PRO A 76 13.97 -7.62 -11.38
C PRO A 76 14.02 -6.46 -10.41
N VAL A 77 13.07 -5.53 -10.53
CA VAL A 77 13.02 -4.38 -9.64
C VAL A 77 12.38 -4.85 -8.34
N PRO A 78 13.02 -4.66 -7.17
CA PRO A 78 12.35 -4.85 -5.89
C PRO A 78 11.40 -3.68 -5.59
N ASP A 79 10.66 -3.22 -6.60
CA ASP A 79 9.71 -2.12 -6.48
C ASP A 79 8.34 -2.67 -6.04
N PRO A 80 7.78 -2.20 -4.91
CA PRO A 80 6.46 -2.61 -4.44
C PRO A 80 5.31 -2.23 -5.39
N THR A 81 5.54 -1.40 -6.41
CA THR A 81 4.52 -1.00 -7.38
C THR A 81 4.26 -2.04 -8.48
N GLY A 82 5.12 -3.06 -8.62
CA GLY A 82 5.00 -4.07 -9.67
C GLY A 82 5.33 -3.53 -11.08
N THR A 83 6.03 -2.40 -11.15
CA THR A 83 6.52 -1.84 -12.41
C THR A 83 7.77 -2.59 -12.85
N GLU A 84 7.81 -2.99 -14.12
CA GLU A 84 8.96 -3.64 -14.73
C GLU A 84 9.60 -2.70 -15.76
N TYR A 85 10.90 -2.46 -15.63
CA TYR A 85 11.65 -1.64 -16.58
C TYR A 85 12.30 -2.52 -17.65
N TYR A 86 11.95 -2.27 -18.91
CA TYR A 86 12.46 -3.03 -20.06
C TYR A 86 13.43 -2.24 -20.95
N SER A 87 13.80 -1.01 -20.56
CA SER A 87 14.62 -0.13 -21.41
C SER A 87 15.99 -0.70 -21.74
N GLU A 88 16.59 -1.44 -20.81
CA GLU A 88 17.91 -2.06 -20.96
C GLU A 88 17.84 -3.54 -21.39
N VAL A 89 16.64 -4.06 -21.67
CA VAL A 89 16.43 -5.48 -21.94
C VAL A 89 16.64 -5.78 -23.42
N TYR A 90 17.44 -6.80 -23.72
CA TYR A 90 17.73 -7.23 -25.09
C TYR A 90 17.87 -8.75 -25.21
N PHE A 91 17.78 -9.25 -26.45
CA PHE A 91 18.07 -10.64 -26.79
C PHE A 91 19.42 -10.73 -27.49
N GLU A 92 20.23 -11.69 -27.07
CA GLU A 92 21.46 -12.11 -27.75
C GLU A 92 21.16 -13.11 -28.89
#